data_AF-A0A7R9MDH6-F1
#
_entry.id   AF-A0A7R9MDH6-F1
#
_cell.length_a   1.000
_cell.length_b   1.000
_cell.length_c   1.000
_cell.angle_alpha   90.00
_cell.angle_beta   90.00
_cell.angle_gamma   90.00
#
_symmetry.space_group_name_H-M   'P 1'
#
loop_
_entity.id
_entity.type
_entity.pdbx_description
1 polymer ?
#
loop_
_entity_poly.entity_id
_entity_poly.type
_entity_poly.pdbx_seq_one_letter_code
_entity_poly.pdbx_strand_id
1 'polypeptide(L)'
;MREEFDKYRCDLEKKLADTAETTGALQELGTDLDRQRKQCHDVEDENQSLKDDNRHLRQKVEELRDDIEALDKRHREVLQEFEYECERLSGKAESAAQLADDRERQLRDVEEQQQVAIDVFRRQADVEKRQLEATLNELEVRVRESILENARRRDRSPSPGREGSDGYEQQIEFLNSVIVDMQKKNDELRCRVQVLEEIGLDEFDSSFHQTVTNGGNGSPTTPRRTNGHIRAPRKFCDICDVFDSHETEDCPQQSDAYQETTAHSYYRASRTEHRPYCLQCEKFGHNTEHCPDAETF
;
A
#
# COMPACT_ATOMS: atom_id res chain seq x y z
N MET A 1 -12.78 118.55 -61.77
CA MET A 1 -13.79 118.29 -60.72
C MET A 1 -14.67 117.06 -61.00
N ARG A 2 -15.65 117.03 -61.92
CA ARG A 2 -16.48 115.81 -62.15
C ARG A 2 -15.67 114.56 -62.55
N GLU A 3 -14.78 114.69 -63.53
CA GLU A 3 -13.95 113.55 -63.99
C GLU A 3 -13.00 113.00 -62.91
N GLU A 4 -12.53 113.86 -62.00
CA GLU A 4 -11.68 113.43 -60.88
C GLU A 4 -12.49 112.70 -59.81
N PHE A 5 -13.72 113.14 -59.56
CA PHE A 5 -14.67 112.44 -58.69
C PHE A 5 -15.08 111.08 -59.25
N ASP A 6 -15.31 110.98 -60.57
CA ASP A 6 -15.65 109.70 -61.22
C ASP A 6 -14.49 108.71 -61.22
N LYS A 7 -13.25 109.17 -61.44
CA LYS A 7 -12.04 108.34 -61.28
C LYS A 7 -11.88 107.86 -59.83
N TYR A 8 -12.04 108.75 -58.86
CA TYR A 8 -11.97 108.40 -57.45
C TYR A 8 -13.03 107.36 -57.05
N ARG A 9 -14.27 107.51 -57.54
CA ARG A 9 -15.34 106.53 -57.32
C ARG A 9 -15.02 105.17 -57.93
N CYS A 10 -14.53 105.13 -59.17
CA CYS A 10 -14.13 103.90 -59.82
C CYS A 10 -12.99 103.18 -59.08
N ASP A 11 -12.01 103.93 -58.59
CA ASP A 11 -10.90 103.37 -57.79
C ASP A 11 -11.39 102.86 -56.42
N LEU A 12 -12.36 103.53 -55.81
CA LEU A 12 -12.97 103.09 -54.55
C LEU A 12 -13.79 101.80 -54.74
N GLU A 13 -14.54 101.69 -55.83
CA GLU A 13 -15.31 100.49 -56.20
C GLU A 13 -14.39 99.30 -56.47
N LYS A 14 -13.25 99.51 -57.16
CA LYS A 14 -12.23 98.46 -57.35
C LYS A 14 -11.63 98.00 -56.03
N LYS A 15 -11.21 98.93 -55.16
CA LYS A 15 -10.69 98.58 -53.83
C LYS A 15 -11.72 97.83 -52.99
N LEU A 16 -13.00 98.21 -53.07
CA LEU A 16 -14.07 97.49 -52.39
C LEU A 16 -14.22 96.06 -52.92
N ALA A 17 -14.17 95.86 -54.24
CA ALA A 17 -14.18 94.53 -54.84
C ALA A 17 -12.96 93.68 -54.41
N ASP A 18 -11.75 94.26 -54.44
CA ASP A 18 -10.52 93.58 -54.01
C ASP A 18 -10.60 93.23 -52.51
N THR A 19 -11.17 94.10 -51.67
CA THR A 19 -11.38 93.80 -50.24
C THR A 19 -12.43 92.71 -50.03
N ALA A 20 -13.47 92.64 -50.86
CA ALA A 20 -14.48 91.60 -50.79
C ALA A 20 -13.91 90.23 -51.22
N GLU A 21 -13.10 90.20 -52.27
CA GLU A 21 -12.42 88.98 -52.73
C GLU A 21 -11.41 88.48 -51.70
N THR A 22 -10.58 89.37 -51.15
CA THR A 22 -9.61 89.01 -50.10
C THR A 22 -10.28 88.56 -48.80
N THR A 23 -11.40 89.17 -48.40
CA THR A 23 -12.17 88.71 -47.23
C THR A 23 -12.82 87.34 -47.45
N GLY A 24 -13.32 87.06 -48.66
CA GLY A 24 -13.79 85.72 -49.03
C GLY A 24 -12.68 84.67 -48.96
N ALA A 25 -11.52 84.95 -49.54
CA ALA A 25 -10.36 84.05 -49.49
C ALA A 25 -9.86 83.80 -48.05
N LEU A 26 -9.89 84.83 -47.19
CA LEU A 26 -9.56 84.70 -45.76
C LEU A 26 -10.58 83.84 -45.01
N GLN A 27 -11.87 83.93 -45.35
CA GLN A 27 -12.90 83.07 -44.76
C GLN A 27 -12.71 81.60 -45.16
N GLU A 28 -12.47 81.31 -46.44
CA GLU A 28 -12.19 79.96 -46.93
C GLU A 28 -10.96 79.36 -46.24
N LEU A 29 -9.85 80.12 -46.19
CA LEU A 29 -8.65 79.69 -45.48
C LEU A 29 -8.90 79.45 -43.98
N GLY A 30 -9.75 80.26 -43.35
CA GLY A 30 -10.19 80.05 -41.96
C GLY A 30 -10.90 78.72 -41.78
N THR A 31 -11.84 78.39 -42.66
CA THR A 31 -12.57 77.10 -42.61
C THR A 31 -11.67 75.90 -42.85
N ASP A 32 -10.70 76.01 -43.76
CA ASP A 32 -9.73 74.95 -44.01
C ASP A 32 -8.78 74.76 -42.82
N LEU A 33 -8.35 75.85 -42.17
CA LEU A 33 -7.49 75.80 -41.00
C LEU A 33 -8.23 75.14 -39.82
N ASP A 34 -9.52 75.43 -39.63
CA ASP A 34 -10.37 74.75 -38.63
C ASP A 34 -10.55 73.26 -38.94
N ARG A 35 -10.72 72.90 -40.22
CA ARG A 35 -10.80 71.49 -40.64
C ARG A 35 -9.49 70.76 -40.37
N GLN A 36 -8.35 71.36 -40.70
CA GLN A 36 -7.03 70.78 -40.42
C GLN A 36 -6.78 70.64 -38.92
N ARG A 37 -7.18 71.62 -38.10
CA ARG A 37 -7.10 71.53 -36.63
C ARG A 37 -7.87 70.34 -36.08
N LYS A 38 -9.10 70.10 -36.57
CA LYS A 38 -9.90 68.93 -36.18
C LYS A 38 -9.20 67.64 -36.57
N GLN A 39 -8.71 67.54 -37.80
CA GLN A 39 -7.97 66.36 -38.26
C GLN A 39 -6.70 66.10 -37.45
N CYS A 40 -5.95 67.14 -37.08
CA CYS A 40 -4.80 67.00 -36.18
C CYS A 40 -5.22 66.46 -34.81
N HIS A 41 -6.32 66.97 -34.26
CA HIS A 41 -6.82 66.54 -32.96
C HIS A 41 -7.28 65.07 -32.98
N ASP A 42 -8.03 64.67 -34.00
CA ASP A 42 -8.48 63.28 -34.16
C ASP A 42 -7.29 62.31 -34.26
N VAL A 43 -6.24 62.69 -35.00
CA VAL A 43 -5.01 61.90 -35.12
C VAL A 43 -4.20 61.87 -33.83
N GLU A 44 -4.21 62.96 -33.04
CA GLU A 44 -3.58 63.00 -31.72
C GLU A 44 -4.27 62.04 -30.74
N ASP A 45 -5.60 62.02 -30.72
CA ASP A 45 -6.40 61.13 -29.88
C ASP A 45 -6.18 59.65 -30.28
N GLU A 46 -6.19 59.34 -31.58
CA GLU A 46 -5.90 57.99 -32.07
C GLU A 46 -4.47 57.54 -31.70
N ASN A 47 -3.49 58.43 -31.87
CA ASN A 47 -2.11 58.14 -31.45
C ASN A 47 -2.01 57.91 -29.95
N GLN A 48 -2.79 58.62 -29.14
CA GLN A 48 -2.79 58.43 -27.70
C GLN A 48 -3.39 57.07 -27.33
N SER A 49 -4.52 56.69 -27.94
CA SER A 49 -5.11 55.35 -27.77
C SER A 49 -4.12 54.25 -28.16
N LEU A 50 -3.48 54.36 -29.32
CA LEU A 50 -2.50 53.38 -29.79
C LEU A 50 -1.28 53.27 -28.88
N LYS A 51 -0.85 54.38 -28.24
CA LYS A 51 0.23 54.35 -27.25
C LYS A 51 -0.18 53.59 -25.99
N ASP A 52 -1.40 53.80 -25.52
CA ASP A 52 -1.93 53.11 -24.35
C ASP A 52 -2.10 51.60 -24.64
N ASP A 53 -2.61 51.23 -25.81
CA ASP A 53 -2.69 49.84 -26.26
C ASP A 53 -1.30 49.18 -26.36
N ASN A 54 -0.32 49.89 -26.94
CA ASN A 54 1.05 49.40 -27.00
C ASN A 54 1.65 49.20 -25.59
N ARG A 55 1.32 50.06 -24.63
CA ARG A 55 1.76 49.90 -23.24
C ARG A 55 1.14 48.63 -22.63
N HIS A 56 -0.16 48.41 -22.82
CA HIS A 56 -0.85 47.21 -22.33
C HIS A 56 -0.32 45.93 -22.96
N LEU A 57 -0.09 45.93 -24.28
CA LEU A 57 0.47 44.76 -24.98
C LEU A 57 1.89 44.45 -24.50
N ARG A 58 2.73 45.47 -24.27
CA ARG A 58 4.08 45.28 -23.71
C ARG A 58 4.03 44.66 -22.31
N GLN A 59 3.15 45.16 -21.46
CA GLN A 59 2.94 44.58 -20.13
C GLN A 59 2.48 43.12 -20.24
N LYS A 60 1.55 42.81 -21.16
CA LYS A 60 1.09 41.44 -21.34
C LYS A 60 2.16 40.49 -21.85
N VAL A 61 3.05 40.97 -22.72
CA VAL A 61 4.21 40.21 -23.19
C VAL A 61 5.18 39.93 -22.03
N GLU A 62 5.37 40.88 -21.12
CA GLU A 62 6.20 40.69 -19.93
C GLU A 62 5.59 39.67 -18.97
N GLU A 63 4.30 39.79 -18.65
CA GLU A 63 3.57 38.80 -17.83
C GLU A 63 3.66 37.38 -18.41
N LEU A 64 3.44 37.23 -19.72
CA LEU A 64 3.52 35.91 -20.36
C LEU A 64 4.93 35.34 -20.37
N ARG A 65 5.97 36.19 -20.40
CA ARG A 65 7.36 35.73 -20.27
C ARG A 65 7.63 35.19 -18.88
N ASP A 66 7.19 35.91 -17.84
CA ASP A 66 7.33 35.47 -16.45
C ASP A 66 6.59 34.14 -16.21
N ASP A 67 5.37 34.00 -16.76
CA ASP A 67 4.59 32.77 -16.69
C ASP A 67 5.30 31.59 -17.36
N ILE A 68 5.90 31.81 -18.54
CA ILE A 68 6.68 30.78 -19.25
C ILE A 68 7.90 30.36 -18.41
N GLU A 69 8.65 31.32 -17.86
CA GLU A 69 9.81 31.02 -17.03
C GLU A 69 9.43 30.25 -15.76
N ALA A 70 8.31 30.60 -15.13
CA ALA A 70 7.79 29.90 -13.97
C ALA A 70 7.35 28.46 -14.32
N LEU A 71 6.67 28.28 -15.46
CA LEU A 71 6.28 26.96 -15.96
C LEU A 71 7.49 26.09 -16.29
N ASP A 72 8.51 26.64 -16.96
CA ASP A 72 9.75 25.94 -17.28
C ASP A 72 10.51 25.50 -16.03
N LYS A 73 10.51 26.34 -14.98
CA LYS A 73 11.10 25.96 -13.69
C LYS A 73 10.35 24.78 -13.06
N ARG A 74 9.01 24.84 -12.99
CA ARG A 74 8.19 23.74 -12.46
C ARG A 74 8.34 22.46 -13.27
N HIS A 75 8.38 22.56 -14.61
CA HIS A 75 8.62 21.41 -15.47
C HIS A 75 9.97 20.75 -15.18
N ARG A 76 11.03 21.53 -14.99
CA ARG A 76 12.35 20.99 -14.61
C ARG A 76 12.34 20.30 -13.25
N GLU A 77 11.67 20.88 -12.26
CA GLU A 77 11.54 20.29 -10.91
C GLU A 77 10.81 18.95 -10.99
N VAL A 78 9.67 18.89 -11.69
CA VAL A 78 8.89 17.65 -11.86
C VAL A 78 9.69 16.58 -12.62
N LEU A 79 10.45 16.96 -13.65
CA LEU A 79 11.29 16.01 -14.37
C LEU A 79 12.39 15.42 -13.47
N GLN A 80 13.03 16.25 -12.64
CA GLN A 80 14.04 15.78 -11.69
C GLN A 80 13.45 14.84 -10.64
N GLU A 81 12.27 15.17 -10.09
CA GLU A 81 11.55 14.29 -9.16
C GLU A 81 11.18 12.96 -9.82
N PHE A 82 10.69 13.00 -11.06
CA PHE A 82 10.35 11.81 -11.83
C PHE A 82 11.58 10.93 -12.10
N GLU A 83 12.70 11.53 -12.54
CA GLU A 83 13.97 10.82 -12.77
C GLU A 83 14.48 10.16 -11.48
N TYR A 84 14.47 10.89 -10.37
CA TYR A 84 14.86 10.37 -9.05
C TYR A 84 13.98 9.18 -8.63
N GLU A 85 12.67 9.29 -8.83
CA GLU A 85 11.73 8.21 -8.52
C GLU A 85 11.91 6.99 -9.42
N CYS A 86 12.20 7.18 -10.70
CA CYS A 86 12.57 6.10 -11.62
C CYS A 86 13.84 5.37 -11.16
N GLU A 87 14.91 6.09 -10.81
CA GLU A 87 16.14 5.49 -10.31
C GLU A 87 15.90 4.72 -9.00
N ARG A 88 15.16 5.32 -8.06
CA ARG A 88 14.82 4.71 -6.78
C ARG A 88 14.01 3.43 -6.97
N LEU A 89 13.02 3.42 -7.86
CA LEU A 89 12.21 2.24 -8.18
C LEU A 89 13.03 1.18 -8.91
N SER A 90 13.90 1.57 -9.84
CA SER A 90 14.82 0.64 -10.53
C SER A 90 15.73 -0.06 -9.52
N GLY A 91 16.36 0.69 -8.61
CA GLY A 91 17.21 0.12 -7.57
C GLY A 91 16.47 -0.84 -6.63
N LYS A 92 15.21 -0.55 -6.29
CA LYS A 92 14.37 -1.48 -5.53
C LYS A 92 14.02 -2.74 -6.31
N ALA A 93 13.71 -2.61 -7.59
CA ALA A 93 13.41 -3.75 -8.46
C ALA A 93 14.64 -4.65 -8.63
N GLU A 94 15.83 -4.08 -8.83
CA GLU A 94 17.10 -4.81 -8.90
C GLU A 94 17.41 -5.54 -7.60
N SER A 95 17.27 -4.86 -6.45
CA SER A 95 17.48 -5.50 -5.14
C SER A 95 16.48 -6.63 -4.87
N ALA A 96 15.21 -6.45 -5.26
CA ALA A 96 14.20 -7.50 -5.15
C ALA A 96 14.50 -8.69 -6.07
N ALA A 97 14.99 -8.44 -7.29
CA ALA A 97 15.40 -9.49 -8.22
C ALA A 97 16.60 -10.28 -7.71
N GLN A 98 17.61 -9.60 -7.15
CA GLN A 98 18.75 -10.26 -6.50
C GLN A 98 18.31 -11.13 -5.33
N LEU A 99 17.43 -10.61 -4.46
CA LEU A 99 16.90 -11.37 -3.33
C LEU A 99 16.10 -12.60 -3.81
N ALA A 100 15.33 -12.47 -4.89
CA ALA A 100 14.58 -13.59 -5.46
C ALA A 100 15.52 -14.69 -5.99
N ASP A 101 16.57 -14.31 -6.73
CA ASP A 101 17.58 -15.22 -7.24
C ASP A 101 18.34 -15.95 -6.11
N ASP A 102 18.71 -15.22 -5.06
CA ASP A 102 19.33 -15.83 -3.86
C ASP A 102 18.40 -16.81 -3.15
N ARG A 103 17.11 -16.49 -3.06
CA ARG A 103 16.10 -17.41 -2.49
C ARG A 103 15.90 -18.64 -3.36
N GLU A 104 15.93 -18.48 -4.68
CA GLU A 104 15.82 -19.59 -5.62
C GLU A 104 17.04 -20.53 -5.52
N ARG A 105 18.25 -19.98 -5.36
CA ARG A 105 19.46 -20.77 -5.06
C ARG A 105 19.32 -21.52 -3.74
N GLN A 106 18.90 -20.86 -2.66
CA GLN A 106 18.71 -21.51 -1.37
C GLN A 106 17.69 -22.65 -1.42
N LEU A 107 16.59 -22.46 -2.17
CA LEU A 107 15.59 -23.50 -2.37
C LEU A 107 16.18 -24.70 -3.12
N ARG A 108 16.92 -24.46 -4.20
CA ARG A 108 17.61 -25.54 -4.93
C ARG A 108 18.57 -26.32 -4.05
N ASP A 109 19.37 -25.63 -3.22
CA ASP A 109 20.33 -26.28 -2.32
C ASP A 109 19.61 -27.15 -1.28
N VAL A 110 18.49 -26.66 -0.73
CA VAL A 110 17.67 -27.43 0.23
C VAL A 110 17.00 -28.62 -0.44
N GLU A 111 16.47 -28.46 -1.66
CA GLU A 111 15.88 -29.56 -2.44
C GLU A 111 16.91 -30.64 -2.76
N GLU A 112 18.14 -30.25 -3.14
CA GLU A 112 19.23 -31.20 -3.39
C GLU A 112 19.63 -31.94 -2.11
N GLN A 113 19.78 -31.23 -0.98
CA GLN A 113 20.08 -31.83 0.31
C GLN A 113 18.98 -32.81 0.76
N GLN A 114 17.71 -32.44 0.58
CA GLN A 114 16.58 -33.32 0.86
C GLN A 114 16.60 -34.57 -0.02
N GLN A 115 16.87 -34.42 -1.31
CA GLN A 115 16.96 -35.55 -2.23
C GLN A 115 18.09 -36.51 -1.84
N VAL A 116 19.26 -35.98 -1.49
CA VAL A 116 20.38 -36.78 -0.98
C VAL A 116 20.01 -37.49 0.32
N ALA A 117 19.34 -36.81 1.26
CA ALA A 117 18.90 -37.40 2.51
C ALA A 117 17.90 -38.56 2.27
N ILE A 118 16.91 -38.36 1.40
CA ILE A 118 15.95 -39.40 1.00
C ILE A 118 16.68 -40.61 0.41
N ASP A 119 17.65 -40.39 -0.48
CA ASP A 119 18.42 -41.48 -1.10
C ASP A 119 19.25 -42.26 -0.06
N VAL A 120 19.84 -41.57 0.91
CA VAL A 120 20.57 -42.19 2.03
C VAL A 120 19.62 -43.03 2.89
N PHE A 121 18.48 -42.47 3.30
CA PHE A 121 17.48 -43.21 4.08
C PHE A 121 16.94 -44.42 3.33
N ARG A 122 16.70 -44.29 2.01
CA ARG A 122 16.25 -45.41 1.19
C ARG A 122 17.28 -46.54 1.15
N ARG A 123 18.56 -46.21 0.94
CA ARG A 123 19.65 -47.20 0.96
C ARG A 123 19.78 -47.88 2.32
N GLN A 124 19.65 -47.13 3.41
CA GLN A 124 19.69 -47.68 4.76
C GLN A 124 18.53 -48.65 5.01
N ALA A 125 17.30 -48.25 4.65
CA ALA A 125 16.12 -49.11 4.75
C ALA A 125 16.25 -50.39 3.89
N ASP A 126 16.84 -50.30 2.69
CA ASP A 126 17.11 -51.46 1.84
C ASP A 126 18.11 -52.44 2.48
N VAL A 127 19.13 -51.93 3.19
CA VAL A 127 20.11 -52.75 3.93
C VAL A 127 19.45 -53.42 5.12
N GLU A 128 18.71 -52.68 5.94
CA GLU A 128 17.99 -53.21 7.10
C GLU A 128 16.98 -54.27 6.69
N LYS A 129 16.23 -54.05 5.61
CA LYS A 129 15.32 -55.04 5.04
C LYS A 129 16.05 -56.35 4.70
N ARG A 130 17.19 -56.28 4.01
CA ARG A 130 17.98 -57.48 3.66
C ARG A 130 18.52 -58.20 4.90
N GLN A 131 18.93 -57.46 5.92
CA GLN A 131 19.37 -58.04 7.19
C GLN A 131 18.23 -58.77 7.90
N LEU A 132 17.04 -58.16 7.96
CA LEU A 132 15.84 -58.78 8.54
C LEU A 132 15.38 -60.02 7.74
N GLU A 133 15.43 -59.97 6.41
CA GLU A 133 15.14 -61.12 5.56
C GLU A 133 16.14 -62.26 5.81
N ALA A 134 17.43 -61.95 6.00
CA ALA A 134 18.45 -62.94 6.33
C ALA A 134 18.21 -63.58 7.72
N THR A 135 17.94 -62.77 8.75
CA THR A 135 17.69 -63.29 10.11
C THR A 135 16.38 -64.09 10.18
N LEU A 136 15.33 -63.67 9.45
CA LEU A 136 14.10 -64.45 9.30
C LEU A 136 14.38 -65.82 8.67
N ASN A 137 15.16 -65.86 7.59
CA ASN A 137 15.53 -67.12 6.95
C ASN A 137 16.34 -68.03 7.90
N GLU A 138 17.30 -67.48 8.65
CA GLU A 138 18.07 -68.24 9.65
C GLU A 138 17.18 -68.77 10.78
N LEU A 139 16.25 -67.94 11.28
CA LEU A 139 15.29 -68.35 12.31
C LEU A 139 14.33 -69.42 11.78
N GLU A 140 13.84 -69.30 10.55
CA GLU A 140 13.01 -70.33 9.91
C GLU A 140 13.74 -71.68 9.83
N VAL A 141 15.02 -71.67 9.42
CA VAL A 141 15.85 -72.88 9.38
C VAL A 141 16.02 -73.46 10.79
N ARG A 142 16.39 -72.63 11.78
CA ARG A 142 16.58 -73.07 13.17
C ARG A 142 15.30 -73.64 13.78
N VAL A 143 14.15 -73.04 13.50
CA VAL A 143 12.84 -73.56 13.95
C VAL A 143 12.54 -74.90 13.29
N ARG A 144 12.76 -75.05 11.98
CA ARG A 144 12.59 -76.35 11.30
C ARG A 144 13.51 -77.42 11.90
N GLU A 145 14.77 -77.09 12.14
CA GLU A 145 15.75 -77.99 12.78
C GLU A 145 15.33 -78.36 14.21
N SER A 146 14.90 -77.39 15.02
CA SER A 146 14.42 -77.62 16.39
C SER A 146 13.17 -78.52 16.44
N ILE A 147 12.23 -78.33 15.51
CA ILE A 147 11.05 -79.20 15.38
C ILE A 147 11.49 -80.64 15.06
N LEU A 148 12.46 -80.82 14.15
CA LEU A 148 13.00 -82.14 13.80
C LEU A 148 13.76 -82.78 14.98
N GLU A 149 14.55 -82.01 15.72
CA GLU A 149 15.24 -82.49 16.93
C GLU A 149 14.26 -82.85 18.05
N ASN A 150 13.23 -82.04 18.29
CA ASN A 150 12.19 -82.33 19.30
C ASN A 150 11.37 -83.56 18.92
N ALA A 151 11.07 -83.77 17.63
CA ALA A 151 10.46 -84.99 17.14
C ALA A 151 11.35 -86.22 17.40
N ARG A 152 12.68 -86.10 17.22
CA ARG A 152 13.65 -87.15 17.55
C ARG A 152 13.81 -87.40 19.06
N ARG A 153 13.68 -86.36 19.90
CA ARG A 153 13.75 -86.50 21.37
C ARG A 153 12.50 -87.13 21.97
N ARG A 154 11.31 -86.89 21.42
CA ARG A 154 10.07 -87.55 21.83
C ARG A 154 10.05 -89.07 21.61
N ASP A 155 10.92 -89.59 20.74
CA ASP A 155 11.09 -91.03 20.49
C ASP A 155 12.05 -91.71 21.50
N ARG A 156 12.65 -90.95 22.43
CA ARG A 156 13.37 -91.47 23.60
C ARG A 156 12.57 -91.17 24.88
N SER A 157 12.03 -92.25 25.46
CA SER A 157 11.25 -92.38 26.70
C SER A 157 11.41 -91.25 27.75
N PRO A 158 10.31 -90.76 28.38
CA PRO A 158 10.39 -89.75 29.43
C PRO A 158 10.87 -90.39 30.75
N SER A 159 12.02 -89.93 31.25
CA SER A 159 12.47 -90.16 32.63
C SER A 159 11.98 -89.00 33.50
N PRO A 160 11.13 -89.22 34.52
CA PRO A 160 10.64 -88.15 35.37
C PRO A 160 11.68 -87.87 36.46
N GLY A 161 12.22 -86.64 36.51
CA GLY A 161 13.04 -86.30 37.68
C GLY A 161 13.84 -85.01 37.71
N ARG A 162 13.86 -84.16 36.65
CA ARG A 162 14.68 -82.92 36.70
C ARG A 162 14.07 -81.67 36.07
N GLU A 163 12.84 -81.71 35.57
CA GLU A 163 12.24 -80.61 34.80
C GLU A 163 11.83 -79.39 35.64
N GLY A 164 11.86 -79.49 36.97
CA GLY A 164 11.48 -78.39 37.85
C GLY A 164 12.50 -77.24 37.92
N SER A 165 13.81 -77.52 37.86
CA SER A 165 14.85 -76.50 38.11
C SER A 165 15.18 -75.67 36.86
N ASP A 166 15.35 -76.34 35.72
CA ASP A 166 15.75 -75.69 34.46
C ASP A 166 14.64 -74.77 33.89
N GLY A 167 13.37 -75.08 34.17
CA GLY A 167 12.23 -74.25 33.76
C GLY A 167 12.18 -72.91 34.51
N TYR A 168 12.52 -72.89 35.80
CA TYR A 168 12.60 -71.63 36.56
C TYR A 168 13.80 -70.80 36.13
N GLU A 169 14.95 -71.42 35.83
CA GLU A 169 16.12 -70.71 35.31
C GLU A 169 15.84 -70.04 33.96
N GLN A 170 15.19 -70.74 33.02
CA GLN A 170 14.78 -70.16 31.73
C GLN A 170 13.72 -69.06 31.88
N GLN A 171 12.79 -69.20 32.85
CA GLN A 171 11.80 -68.17 33.13
C GLN A 171 12.44 -66.92 33.75
N ILE A 172 13.45 -67.10 34.61
CA ILE A 172 14.25 -66.00 35.18
C ILE A 172 15.06 -65.31 34.07
N GLU A 173 15.66 -66.06 33.15
CA GLU A 173 16.44 -65.49 32.05
C GLU A 173 15.58 -64.69 31.07
N PHE A 174 14.38 -65.20 30.75
CA PHE A 174 13.38 -64.47 29.95
C PHE A 174 12.90 -63.18 30.64
N LEU A 175 12.61 -63.25 31.94
CA LEU A 175 12.23 -62.06 32.71
C LEU A 175 13.36 -61.04 32.74
N ASN A 176 14.61 -61.48 32.91
CA ASN A 176 15.77 -60.59 32.87
C ASN A 176 15.92 -59.92 31.49
N SER A 177 15.72 -60.64 30.38
CA SER A 177 15.77 -60.01 29.04
C SER A 177 14.66 -58.98 28.83
N VAL A 178 13.44 -59.27 29.30
CA VAL A 178 12.31 -58.33 29.23
C VAL A 178 12.54 -57.10 30.12
N ILE A 179 13.13 -57.29 31.30
CA ILE A 179 13.48 -56.19 32.21
C ILE A 179 14.51 -55.27 31.57
N VAL A 180 15.57 -55.81 30.96
CA VAL A 180 16.61 -55.02 30.28
C VAL A 180 16.01 -54.24 29.10
N ASP A 181 15.16 -54.87 28.30
CA ASP A 181 14.53 -54.22 27.15
C ASP A 181 13.56 -53.11 27.59
N MET A 182 12.81 -53.33 28.68
CA MET A 182 11.97 -52.29 29.28
C MET A 182 12.73 -51.14 29.93
N GLN A 183 13.87 -51.41 30.55
CA GLN A 183 14.73 -50.37 31.10
C GLN A 183 15.31 -49.51 29.96
N LYS A 184 15.83 -50.13 28.90
CA LYS A 184 16.34 -49.42 27.73
C LYS A 184 15.27 -48.55 27.07
N LYS A 185 14.05 -49.05 26.93
CA LYS A 185 12.94 -48.27 26.37
C LYS A 185 12.49 -47.14 27.28
N ASN A 186 12.53 -47.34 28.60
CA ASN A 186 12.29 -46.26 29.55
C ASN A 186 13.35 -45.15 29.46
N ASP A 187 14.62 -45.54 29.34
CA ASP A 187 15.73 -44.58 29.21
C ASP A 187 15.64 -43.80 27.90
N GLU A 188 15.27 -44.46 26.80
CA GLU A 188 15.03 -43.82 25.51
C GLU A 188 13.85 -42.83 25.56
N LEU A 189 12.74 -43.21 26.20
CA LEU A 189 11.59 -42.33 26.41
C LEU A 189 11.93 -41.15 27.32
N ARG A 190 12.70 -41.37 28.39
CA ARG A 190 13.19 -40.30 29.28
C ARG A 190 14.09 -39.32 28.55
N CYS A 191 15.02 -39.82 27.72
CA CYS A 191 15.88 -39.00 26.89
C CYS A 191 15.06 -38.15 25.90
N ARG A 192 14.06 -38.76 25.24
CA ARG A 192 13.18 -38.04 24.32
C ARG A 192 12.35 -36.95 25.02
N VAL A 193 11.85 -37.22 26.22
CA VAL A 193 11.15 -36.21 27.04
C VAL A 193 12.12 -35.09 27.42
N GLN A 194 13.33 -35.41 27.87
CA GLN A 194 14.33 -34.41 28.24
C GLN A 194 14.73 -33.52 27.07
N VAL A 195 14.91 -34.07 25.86
CA VAL A 195 15.18 -33.29 24.64
C VAL A 195 13.99 -32.39 24.29
N LEU A 196 12.75 -32.87 24.45
CA LEU A 196 11.55 -32.06 24.23
C LEU A 196 11.37 -30.97 25.28
N GLU A 197 11.80 -31.23 26.53
CA GLU A 197 11.80 -30.26 27.62
C GLU A 197 12.89 -29.20 27.42
N GLU A 198 14.11 -29.55 27.01
CA GLU A 198 15.16 -28.57 26.67
C GLU A 198 14.75 -27.69 25.48
N ILE A 199 14.21 -28.29 24.41
CA ILE A 199 13.71 -27.54 23.25
C ILE A 199 12.48 -26.68 23.62
N GLY A 200 11.62 -27.16 24.52
CA GLY A 200 10.40 -26.46 24.94
C GLY A 200 10.60 -25.39 26.02
N LEU A 201 11.63 -25.51 26.86
CA LEU A 201 11.91 -24.59 27.97
C LEU A 201 12.86 -23.46 27.59
N ASP A 202 13.82 -23.67 26.68
CA ASP A 202 14.69 -22.56 26.21
C ASP A 202 13.88 -21.50 25.44
N GLU A 203 12.82 -21.91 24.73
CA GLU A 203 11.94 -20.98 24.01
C GLU A 203 10.80 -20.41 24.90
N PHE A 204 10.42 -21.10 25.98
CA PHE A 204 9.39 -20.65 26.92
C PHE A 204 9.94 -19.76 28.04
N ASP A 205 11.10 -20.03 28.61
CA ASP A 205 11.68 -19.22 29.71
C ASP A 205 12.13 -17.84 29.21
N SER A 206 12.63 -17.79 27.97
CA SER A 206 12.94 -16.55 27.25
C SER A 206 11.70 -15.70 26.93
N SER A 207 10.53 -16.32 26.72
CA SER A 207 9.28 -15.64 26.35
C SER A 207 8.38 -15.30 27.55
N PHE A 208 8.41 -16.13 28.60
CA PHE A 208 7.63 -15.95 29.82
C PHE A 208 8.20 -14.84 30.70
N HIS A 209 9.53 -14.69 30.77
CA HIS A 209 10.17 -13.60 31.51
C HIS A 209 9.91 -12.21 30.89
N GLN A 210 9.37 -12.14 29.66
CA GLN A 210 8.98 -10.89 29.01
C GLN A 210 7.46 -10.63 29.02
N THR A 211 6.63 -11.64 29.29
CA THR A 211 5.15 -11.51 29.28
C THR A 211 4.53 -11.30 30.66
N VAL A 212 5.23 -11.63 31.76
CA VAL A 212 4.70 -11.45 33.13
C VAL A 212 4.93 -10.02 33.67
N THR A 213 5.76 -9.19 33.03
CA THR A 213 6.08 -7.85 33.53
C THR A 213 5.15 -6.73 33.05
N ASN A 214 4.31 -6.95 32.02
CA ASN A 214 3.32 -5.96 31.58
C ASN A 214 1.96 -6.63 31.37
N GLY A 215 1.09 -6.49 32.37
CA GLY A 215 -0.24 -7.07 32.41
C GLY A 215 -1.27 -6.40 31.50
N GLY A 216 -2.40 -7.10 31.34
CA GLY A 216 -3.70 -6.49 31.11
C GLY A 216 -4.35 -6.75 29.75
N ASN A 217 -5.12 -7.84 29.67
CA ASN A 217 -6.39 -8.02 28.95
C ASN A 217 -6.55 -7.54 27.49
N GLY A 218 -6.82 -8.49 26.58
CA GLY A 218 -7.79 -8.27 25.49
C GLY A 218 -7.44 -8.87 24.12
N SER A 219 -8.12 -9.98 23.78
CA SER A 219 -8.38 -10.53 22.43
C SER A 219 -7.29 -11.36 21.70
N PRO A 220 -7.60 -12.58 21.21
CA PRO A 220 -6.65 -13.47 20.57
C PRO A 220 -6.65 -13.32 19.05
N THR A 221 -5.86 -12.39 18.52
CA THR A 221 -5.46 -12.43 17.11
C THR A 221 -4.02 -12.91 17.01
N THR A 222 -3.86 -14.13 16.50
CA THR A 222 -2.60 -14.82 16.25
C THR A 222 -1.48 -13.89 15.75
N PRO A 223 -0.31 -13.81 16.42
CA PRO A 223 0.78 -12.97 15.99
C PRO A 223 1.46 -13.57 14.75
N ARG A 224 1.38 -12.86 13.62
CA ARG A 224 2.21 -13.17 12.45
C ARG A 224 3.67 -12.86 12.79
N ARG A 225 4.51 -13.89 12.85
CA ARG A 225 5.95 -13.76 13.04
C ARG A 225 6.60 -13.26 11.75
N THR A 226 7.35 -12.16 11.83
CA THR A 226 8.35 -11.78 10.82
C THR A 226 9.70 -11.68 11.53
N ASN A 227 10.68 -12.45 11.07
CA ASN A 227 12.05 -12.49 11.61
C ASN A 227 12.17 -12.83 13.12
N GLY A 228 11.42 -13.82 13.60
CA GLY A 228 11.57 -14.34 14.97
C GLY A 228 11.05 -13.43 16.10
N HIS A 229 10.75 -12.16 15.82
CA HIS A 229 10.20 -11.22 16.80
C HIS A 229 8.69 -11.10 16.62
N ILE A 230 7.92 -11.31 17.70
CA ILE A 230 6.52 -10.86 17.74
C ILE A 230 6.59 -9.34 17.80
N ARG A 231 6.17 -8.65 16.74
CA ARG A 231 5.98 -7.19 16.80
C ARG A 231 4.71 -6.95 17.61
N ALA A 232 4.78 -6.06 18.60
CA ALA A 232 3.58 -5.58 19.29
C ALA A 232 2.59 -5.02 18.23
N PRO A 233 1.27 -5.27 18.35
CA PRO A 233 0.28 -4.68 17.45
C PRO A 233 0.47 -3.17 17.38
N ARG A 234 0.62 -2.63 16.16
CA ARG A 234 0.76 -1.18 15.96
C ARG A 234 -0.58 -0.52 16.22
N LYS A 235 -0.56 0.58 16.98
CA LYS A 235 -1.75 1.40 17.20
C LYS A 235 -2.02 2.19 15.92
N PHE A 236 -3.26 2.22 15.46
CA PHE A 236 -3.68 3.01 14.31
C PHE A 236 -4.99 3.69 14.68
N CYS A 237 -5.11 4.96 14.34
CA CYS A 237 -6.35 5.69 14.48
C CYS A 237 -6.99 5.89 13.12
N ASP A 238 -8.14 5.26 12.89
CA ASP A 238 -8.90 5.38 11.63
C ASP A 238 -9.59 6.75 11.47
N ILE A 239 -9.58 7.61 12.50
CA ILE A 239 -10.22 8.93 12.48
C ILE A 239 -9.28 10.00 11.94
N CYS A 240 -8.00 9.96 12.32
CA CYS A 240 -7.02 10.96 11.91
C CYS A 240 -5.83 10.37 11.15
N ASP A 241 -5.91 9.10 10.75
CA ASP A 241 -4.93 8.38 9.92
C ASP A 241 -3.47 8.41 10.45
N VAL A 242 -3.29 8.51 11.77
CA VAL A 242 -1.96 8.48 12.40
C VAL A 242 -1.64 7.10 12.95
N PHE A 243 -0.39 6.69 12.76
CA PHE A 243 0.15 5.47 13.35
C PHE A 243 0.80 5.76 14.71
N ASP A 244 0.76 4.75 15.57
CA ASP A 244 1.51 4.61 16.83
C ASP A 244 1.30 5.72 17.88
N SER A 245 0.36 6.65 17.64
CA SER A 245 0.09 7.78 18.54
C SER A 245 -1.03 7.47 19.54
N HIS A 246 -2.19 7.06 19.07
CA HIS A 246 -3.35 6.66 19.86
C HIS A 246 -4.17 5.61 19.10
N GLU A 247 -5.06 4.91 19.80
CA GLU A 247 -6.07 4.04 19.18
C GLU A 247 -7.31 4.86 18.82
N THR A 248 -8.12 4.38 17.88
CA THR A 248 -9.31 5.09 17.39
C THR A 248 -10.22 5.61 18.53
N GLU A 249 -10.37 4.86 19.63
CA GLU A 249 -11.21 5.25 20.78
C GLU A 249 -10.69 6.47 21.57
N ASP A 250 -9.38 6.71 21.53
CA ASP A 250 -8.69 7.80 22.24
C ASP A 250 -8.43 9.01 21.32
N CYS A 251 -9.06 9.05 20.14
CA CYS A 251 -8.81 10.12 19.19
C CYS A 251 -9.32 11.48 19.73
N PRO A 252 -8.45 12.49 19.87
CA PRO A 252 -8.87 13.81 20.35
C PRO A 252 -9.87 14.49 19.40
N GLN A 253 -9.88 14.13 18.10
CA GLN A 253 -10.90 14.59 17.16
C GLN A 253 -12.28 13.97 17.45
N GLN A 254 -12.33 12.82 18.12
CA GLN A 254 -13.59 12.17 18.50
C GLN A 254 -14.29 12.92 19.66
N SER A 255 -13.54 13.58 20.54
CA SER A 255 -14.10 14.44 21.61
C SER A 255 -14.65 15.78 21.11
N ASP A 256 -14.05 16.37 20.07
CA ASP A 256 -14.53 17.65 19.51
C ASP A 256 -15.77 17.49 18.62
N ALA A 257 -16.04 16.28 18.12
CA ALA A 257 -17.26 15.96 17.37
C ALA A 257 -18.54 15.86 18.24
N TYR A 258 -18.41 15.90 19.58
CA TYR A 258 -19.56 15.97 20.51
C TYR A 258 -20.11 17.39 20.69
N GLN A 259 -19.87 18.31 19.75
CA GLN A 259 -20.70 19.50 19.60
C GLN A 259 -22.07 19.12 19.00
N GLU A 260 -22.98 18.78 19.91
CA GLU A 260 -24.41 19.10 19.92
C GLU A 260 -25.01 19.47 18.55
N THR A 261 -25.14 18.49 17.65
CA THR A 261 -25.95 18.66 16.43
C THR A 261 -27.02 17.58 16.30
N THR A 262 -28.24 18.06 16.56
CA THR A 262 -29.54 17.50 16.16
C THR A 262 -29.96 16.18 16.78
N ALA A 263 -30.97 16.27 17.65
CA ALA A 263 -31.77 15.15 18.12
C ALA A 263 -32.14 14.22 16.95
N HIS A 264 -31.70 12.95 17.02
CA HIS A 264 -32.08 11.93 16.06
C HIS A 264 -33.62 11.89 15.91
N SER A 265 -34.12 12.02 14.69
CA SER A 265 -35.56 11.97 14.42
C SER A 265 -36.08 10.57 14.76
N TYR A 266 -36.75 10.41 15.90
CA TYR A 266 -37.43 9.17 16.26
C TYR A 266 -38.72 9.02 15.44
N TYR A 267 -38.61 8.44 14.24
CA TYR A 267 -39.78 7.99 13.48
C TYR A 267 -40.33 6.71 14.12
N ARG A 268 -41.43 6.81 14.88
CA ARG A 268 -42.14 5.65 15.44
C ARG A 268 -43.11 5.07 14.40
N ALA A 269 -42.62 4.33 13.43
CA ALA A 269 -43.47 3.52 12.56
C ALA A 269 -43.21 2.03 12.73
N SER A 270 -44.20 1.24 12.33
CA SER A 270 -44.16 -0.22 12.36
C SER A 270 -42.93 -0.74 11.58
N ARG A 271 -42.28 -1.80 12.07
CA ARG A 271 -41.09 -2.44 11.46
C ARG A 271 -41.31 -2.91 10.01
N THR A 272 -42.55 -2.91 9.53
CA THR A 272 -42.98 -3.34 8.19
C THR A 272 -43.20 -2.19 7.21
N GLU A 273 -43.26 -0.93 7.66
CA GLU A 273 -43.45 0.21 6.77
C GLU A 273 -42.10 0.78 6.31
N HIS A 274 -41.91 0.86 4.99
CA HIS A 274 -40.72 1.46 4.39
C HIS A 274 -40.71 2.96 4.68
N ARG A 275 -39.65 3.43 5.35
CA ARG A 275 -39.48 4.86 5.63
C ARG A 275 -39.30 5.61 4.30
N PRO A 276 -40.08 6.66 4.02
CA PRO A 276 -39.92 7.43 2.78
C PRO A 276 -38.53 8.08 2.76
N TYR A 277 -37.83 7.89 1.65
CA TYR A 277 -36.47 8.40 1.40
C TYR A 277 -36.47 9.17 0.08
N CYS A 278 -35.88 10.35 0.10
CA CYS A 278 -35.75 11.20 -1.08
C CYS A 278 -34.38 11.01 -1.70
N LEU A 279 -34.35 10.60 -2.97
CA LEU A 279 -33.09 10.46 -3.73
C LEU A 279 -32.54 11.80 -4.22
N GLN A 280 -33.35 12.87 -4.21
CA GLN A 280 -32.94 14.20 -4.68
C GLN A 280 -32.10 14.95 -3.63
N CYS A 281 -32.49 14.88 -2.36
CA CYS A 281 -31.84 15.60 -1.25
C CYS A 281 -31.23 14.67 -0.19
N GLU A 282 -31.26 13.35 -0.45
CA GLU A 282 -30.66 12.29 0.37
C GLU A 282 -31.15 12.28 1.83
N LYS A 283 -32.38 12.76 2.08
CA LYS A 283 -32.99 12.83 3.42
C LYS A 283 -34.17 11.86 3.55
N PHE A 284 -34.30 11.29 4.75
CA PHE A 284 -35.49 10.55 5.13
C PHE A 284 -36.61 11.48 5.59
N GLY A 285 -37.85 11.16 5.23
CA GLY A 285 -39.05 11.88 5.69
C GLY A 285 -40.05 12.26 4.60
N HIS A 286 -39.65 12.17 3.33
CA HIS A 286 -40.52 12.36 2.16
C HIS A 286 -39.98 11.53 0.98
N ASN A 287 -40.81 11.26 -0.02
CA ASN A 287 -40.38 10.64 -1.27
C ASN A 287 -39.89 11.70 -2.25
N THR A 288 -39.07 11.29 -3.23
CA THR A 288 -38.52 12.17 -4.28
C THR A 288 -39.57 13.05 -4.97
N GLU A 289 -40.80 12.56 -5.16
CA GLU A 289 -41.91 13.30 -5.78
C GLU A 289 -42.43 14.50 -4.98
N HIS A 290 -42.15 14.54 -3.67
CA HIS A 290 -42.58 15.62 -2.77
C HIS A 290 -41.36 16.39 -2.23
N CYS A 291 -40.25 16.37 -2.95
CA CYS A 291 -39.04 17.08 -2.56
C CYS A 291 -39.20 18.59 -2.82
N PRO A 292 -39.13 19.45 -1.80
CA PRO A 292 -39.17 20.90 -1.99
C PRO A 292 -37.96 21.45 -2.76
N ASP A 293 -36.87 20.67 -2.83
CA ASP A 293 -35.63 21.02 -3.53
C ASP A 293 -35.60 20.46 -4.98
N ALA A 294 -36.72 19.93 -5.50
CA ALA A 294 -36.79 19.37 -6.87
C ALA A 294 -36.83 20.43 -7.98
N GLU A 295 -37.01 21.72 -7.65
CA GLU A 295 -36.89 22.81 -8.63
C GLU A 295 -35.45 23.35 -8.68
N THR A 296 -34.57 22.62 -9.38
CA THR A 296 -33.33 23.20 -9.93
C THR A 296 -33.50 23.39 -11.43
N PHE A 297 -33.53 24.65 -11.87
CA PHE A 297 -33.25 25.06 -13.25
C PHE A 297 -31.80 24.73 -13.64
#